data_AF-A0A8G2BUG1-F1
#
_entry.id   AF-A0A8G2BUG1-F1
#
_cell.length_a   1.000
_cell.length_b   1.000
_cell.length_c   1.000
_cell.angle_alpha   90.00
_cell.angle_beta   90.00
_cell.angle_gamma   90.00
#
_symmetry.space_group_name_H-M   'P 1'
#
loop_
_entity.id
_entity.type
_entity.pdbx_description
1 polymer ?
#
loop_
_entity_poly.entity_id
_entity_poly.type
_entity_poly.pdbx_seq_one_letter_code
_entity_poly.pdbx_strand_id
1 'polypeptide(L)'
;MNFELQYNDTKSNARAGLITTDHGVIETPIFMPVGTQGTVKGVHMTELKEDVNAQIILGNTYHLYLRPGIHILEQAGGLHKFNSWDRPILTDSGGFQVFSLSDNRKLHEEGAEFRSHIDGSRHMFSPEKVMDIQRSIGADIIMAFDECCPGDANYEYARKSLELTERWLNRCFERFNSTDPKYGYSQCLFPIVQGCVYTDLRRRAAENIAQKGADGNAIGGLAVGEPTEKMYEMIEVVNEILPKDKPRYLMGVGTPVNILEAIERGVDMFDCIMPTRNGRNGQIFTRFGTLNMRNKKWENDFSPIDPDANSYVDTLYSRAYLHHLIKVNELLGLQIASIHNLAFYIWLVKEARKHIISGDFTTWKSGMVRQLSNRL
;
A
#
# COMPACT_ATOMS: atom_id res chain seq x y z
N MET A 1 -12.12 -12.83 7.58
CA MET A 1 -10.77 -13.01 7.01
C MET A 1 -10.03 -14.02 7.88
N ASN A 2 -9.21 -14.90 7.29
CA ASN A 2 -8.33 -15.78 8.07
C ASN A 2 -6.86 -15.52 7.69
N PHE A 3 -5.97 -15.50 8.67
CA PHE A 3 -4.53 -15.43 8.45
C PHE A 3 -3.85 -16.68 9.00
N GLU A 4 -3.13 -17.40 8.12
CA GLU A 4 -2.34 -18.56 8.47
C GLU A 4 -0.86 -18.20 8.35
N LEU A 5 -0.13 -18.22 9.47
CA LEU A 5 1.33 -18.10 9.45
C LEU A 5 1.94 -19.46 9.11
N GLN A 6 2.53 -19.58 7.92
CA GLN A 6 3.05 -20.85 7.43
C GLN A 6 4.51 -21.05 7.79
N TYR A 7 5.33 -19.99 7.70
CA TYR A 7 6.75 -20.03 7.99
C TYR A 7 7.22 -18.76 8.70
N ASN A 8 8.17 -18.95 9.62
CA ASN A 8 8.97 -17.88 10.20
C ASN A 8 10.42 -18.13 9.81
N ASP A 9 11.10 -17.09 9.35
CA ASP A 9 12.54 -17.16 9.13
C ASP A 9 13.27 -17.36 10.47
N THR A 10 14.38 -18.10 10.46
CA THR A 10 15.11 -18.45 11.68
C THR A 10 16.16 -17.42 12.11
N LYS A 11 16.48 -16.45 11.24
CA LYS A 11 17.55 -15.47 11.42
C LYS A 11 17.05 -14.03 11.45
N SER A 12 15.76 -13.81 11.19
CA SER A 12 15.10 -12.52 11.14
C SER A 12 13.66 -12.63 11.64
N ASN A 13 12.91 -11.52 11.60
CA ASN A 13 11.47 -11.52 11.90
C ASN A 13 10.61 -11.74 10.64
N ALA A 14 11.22 -12.09 9.51
CA ALA A 14 10.52 -12.30 8.25
C ALA A 14 9.57 -13.50 8.32
N ARG A 15 8.42 -13.35 7.65
CA ARG A 15 7.29 -14.27 7.75
C ARG A 15 6.71 -14.55 6.38
N ALA A 16 6.28 -15.78 6.17
CA ALA A 16 5.50 -16.17 5.01
C ALA A 16 4.16 -16.74 5.48
N GLY A 17 3.06 -16.12 5.09
CA GLY A 17 1.72 -16.51 5.50
C GLY A 17 0.72 -16.47 4.35
N LEU A 18 -0.54 -16.74 4.70
CA LEU A 18 -1.67 -16.78 3.79
C LEU A 18 -2.83 -15.99 4.37
N ILE A 19 -3.32 -14.98 3.66
CA ILE A 19 -4.57 -14.30 3.99
C ILE A 19 -5.67 -14.87 3.08
N THR A 20 -6.76 -15.34 3.66
CA THR A 20 -7.96 -15.77 2.92
C THR A 20 -9.09 -14.77 3.13
N THR A 21 -9.60 -14.21 2.03
CA THR A 21 -10.82 -13.40 1.97
C THR A 21 -11.87 -14.10 1.09
N ASP A 22 -13.08 -13.54 1.04
CA ASP A 22 -14.17 -14.10 0.23
C ASP A 22 -13.91 -13.96 -1.28
N HIS A 23 -13.01 -13.06 -1.70
CA HIS A 23 -12.60 -12.88 -3.11
C HIS A 23 -11.29 -13.58 -3.48
N GLY A 24 -10.62 -14.25 -2.54
CA GLY A 24 -9.46 -15.06 -2.86
C GLY A 24 -8.37 -15.07 -1.80
N VAL A 25 -7.25 -15.63 -2.20
CA VAL A 25 -6.11 -15.93 -1.35
C VAL A 25 -4.94 -15.00 -1.68
N ILE A 26 -4.29 -14.48 -0.64
CA ILE A 26 -3.14 -13.59 -0.75
C ILE A 26 -1.96 -14.21 0.00
N GLU A 27 -0.86 -14.41 -0.70
CA GLU A 27 0.39 -14.85 -0.11
C GLU A 27 1.17 -13.68 0.47
N THR A 28 1.66 -13.79 1.70
CA THR A 28 2.51 -12.75 2.32
C THR A 28 3.99 -13.17 2.34
N PRO A 29 4.96 -12.25 2.21
CA PRO A 29 4.77 -10.80 2.05
C PRO A 29 4.17 -10.41 0.69
N ILE A 30 3.33 -9.37 0.66
CA ILE A 30 2.62 -8.91 -0.55
C ILE A 30 2.81 -7.42 -0.82
N PHE A 31 2.90 -7.05 -2.10
CA PHE A 31 2.82 -5.68 -2.57
C PHE A 31 1.47 -5.44 -3.28
N MET A 32 0.78 -4.35 -2.92
CA MET A 32 -0.53 -3.97 -3.44
C MET A 32 -0.40 -2.83 -4.45
N PRO A 33 -0.68 -3.06 -5.75
CA PRO A 33 -0.81 -1.99 -6.73
C PRO A 33 -1.90 -0.99 -6.34
N VAL A 34 -1.61 0.31 -6.42
CA VAL A 34 -2.53 1.36 -5.99
C VAL A 34 -3.44 1.84 -7.12
N GLY A 35 -4.73 1.55 -6.96
CA GLY A 35 -5.84 1.97 -7.80
C GLY A 35 -6.52 3.25 -7.32
N THR A 36 -5.89 4.40 -7.55
CA THR A 36 -6.31 5.71 -7.01
C THR A 36 -7.77 6.10 -7.33
N GLN A 37 -8.31 5.73 -8.49
CA GLN A 37 -9.70 6.04 -8.87
C GLN A 37 -10.45 4.79 -9.30
N GLY A 38 -10.25 3.69 -8.57
CA GLY A 38 -10.79 2.37 -8.94
C GLY A 38 -10.04 1.71 -10.09
N THR A 39 -8.95 2.32 -10.56
CA THR A 39 -8.05 1.79 -11.60
C THR A 39 -6.60 2.06 -11.23
N VAL A 40 -5.73 1.06 -11.44
CA VAL A 40 -4.27 1.24 -11.39
C VAL A 40 -3.87 1.98 -12.66
N LYS A 41 -3.24 3.15 -12.47
CA LYS A 41 -3.01 4.09 -13.56
C LYS A 41 -2.22 3.47 -14.72
N GLY A 42 -2.87 3.38 -15.88
CA GLY A 42 -2.24 2.97 -17.14
C GLY A 42 -2.08 1.47 -17.29
N VAL A 43 -2.84 0.64 -16.55
CA VAL A 43 -2.77 -0.82 -16.64
C VAL A 43 -4.18 -1.41 -16.67
N HIS A 44 -4.44 -2.31 -17.61
CA HIS A 44 -5.72 -3.02 -17.67
C HIS A 44 -5.85 -4.05 -16.52
N MET A 45 -7.08 -4.33 -16.09
CA MET A 45 -7.31 -5.34 -15.04
C MET A 45 -6.85 -6.74 -15.47
N THR A 46 -6.96 -7.08 -16.76
CA THR A 46 -6.43 -8.33 -17.32
C THR A 46 -4.91 -8.39 -17.18
N GLU A 47 -4.20 -7.31 -17.52
CA GLU A 47 -2.74 -7.22 -17.36
C GLU A 47 -2.34 -7.33 -15.87
N LEU A 48 -3.07 -6.67 -14.96
CA LEU A 48 -2.84 -6.82 -13.52
C LEU A 48 -3.03 -8.26 -13.04
N LYS A 49 -4.05 -8.94 -13.57
CA LYS A 49 -4.48 -10.26 -13.12
C LYS A 49 -3.58 -11.37 -13.66
N GLU A 50 -3.29 -11.34 -14.95
CA GLU A 50 -2.71 -12.45 -15.72
C GLU A 50 -1.20 -12.31 -15.93
N ASP A 51 -0.70 -11.07 -16.06
CA ASP A 51 0.72 -10.80 -16.34
C ASP A 51 1.46 -10.33 -15.08
N VAL A 52 1.06 -9.20 -14.50
CA VAL A 52 1.62 -8.72 -13.22
C VAL A 52 1.33 -9.70 -12.08
N ASN A 53 0.26 -10.49 -12.21
CA ASN A 53 -0.15 -11.49 -11.22
C ASN A 53 -0.37 -10.90 -9.82
N ALA A 54 -1.00 -9.72 -9.76
CA ALA A 54 -1.39 -9.09 -8.50
C ALA A 54 -2.50 -9.88 -7.81
N GLN A 55 -2.32 -10.23 -6.54
CA GLN A 55 -3.31 -10.97 -5.75
C GLN A 55 -4.33 -10.06 -5.07
N ILE A 56 -3.96 -8.80 -4.84
CA ILE A 56 -4.78 -7.78 -4.18
C ILE A 56 -4.38 -6.40 -4.72
N ILE A 57 -5.32 -5.46 -4.76
CA ILE A 57 -5.06 -4.05 -5.09
C ILE A 57 -5.56 -3.13 -3.98
N LEU A 58 -5.03 -1.90 -3.94
CA LEU A 58 -5.51 -0.85 -3.04
C LEU A 58 -6.44 0.12 -3.78
N GLY A 59 -7.67 0.30 -3.29
CA GLY A 59 -8.58 1.38 -3.71
C GLY A 59 -8.45 2.60 -2.79
N ASN A 60 -8.48 3.80 -3.35
CA ASN A 60 -8.41 5.01 -2.53
C ASN A 60 -9.80 5.56 -2.19
N THR A 61 -10.15 5.56 -0.90
CA THR A 61 -11.47 5.98 -0.42
C THR A 61 -11.76 7.44 -0.70
N TYR A 62 -10.78 8.33 -0.47
CA TYR A 62 -10.95 9.76 -0.68
C TYR A 62 -11.35 10.09 -2.13
N HIS A 63 -10.62 9.52 -3.09
CA HIS A 63 -10.88 9.75 -4.50
C HIS A 63 -12.19 9.10 -4.96
N LEU A 64 -12.46 7.85 -4.57
CA LEU A 64 -13.69 7.13 -4.94
C LEU A 64 -14.95 7.81 -4.38
N TYR A 65 -14.86 8.35 -3.16
CA TYR A 65 -15.92 9.12 -2.53
C TYR A 65 -16.24 10.42 -3.30
N LEU A 66 -15.22 11.13 -3.78
CA LEU A 66 -15.43 12.36 -4.56
C LEU A 66 -15.87 12.06 -6.00
N ARG A 67 -15.30 11.01 -6.60
CA ARG A 67 -15.59 10.59 -7.98
C ARG A 67 -15.28 9.10 -8.16
N PRO A 68 -16.25 8.28 -8.61
CA PRO A 68 -17.56 8.65 -9.14
C PRO A 68 -18.60 9.01 -8.06
N GLY A 69 -18.26 8.82 -6.78
CA GLY A 69 -19.19 8.96 -5.67
C GLY A 69 -19.81 7.63 -5.27
N ILE A 70 -20.09 7.50 -3.97
CA ILE A 70 -20.61 6.26 -3.36
C ILE A 70 -21.94 5.79 -3.97
N HIS A 71 -22.83 6.71 -4.36
CA HIS A 71 -24.10 6.35 -4.98
C HIS A 71 -23.93 5.58 -6.30
N ILE A 72 -22.98 5.99 -7.13
CA ILE A 72 -22.68 5.31 -8.41
C ILE A 72 -22.04 3.94 -8.14
N LEU A 73 -21.15 3.85 -7.16
CA LEU A 73 -20.54 2.57 -6.77
C LEU A 73 -21.58 1.58 -6.25
N GLU A 74 -22.54 2.03 -5.44
CA GLU A 74 -23.65 1.20 -4.97
C GLU A 74 -24.52 0.69 -6.12
N GLN A 75 -24.89 1.57 -7.06
CA GLN A 75 -25.66 1.17 -8.25
C GLN A 75 -24.91 0.14 -9.10
N ALA A 76 -23.59 0.26 -9.21
CA ALA A 76 -22.74 -0.72 -9.90
C ALA A 76 -22.60 -2.05 -9.13
N GLY A 77 -22.99 -2.08 -7.85
CA GLY A 77 -22.87 -3.24 -6.96
C GLY A 77 -21.49 -3.38 -6.33
N GLY A 78 -20.87 -2.26 -5.96
CA GLY A 78 -19.57 -2.18 -5.30
C GLY A 78 -18.41 -2.00 -6.27
N LEU A 79 -17.23 -1.72 -5.72
CA LEU A 79 -16.03 -1.42 -6.49
C LEU A 79 -15.58 -2.59 -7.37
N HIS A 80 -15.63 -3.82 -6.87
CA HIS A 80 -15.28 -5.03 -7.63
C HIS A 80 -16.05 -5.13 -8.94
N LYS A 81 -17.38 -4.92 -8.91
CA LYS A 81 -18.21 -4.92 -10.12
C LYS A 81 -17.95 -3.70 -10.98
N PHE A 82 -17.77 -2.53 -10.36
CA PHE A 82 -17.53 -1.28 -11.07
C PHE A 82 -16.24 -1.32 -11.91
N ASN A 83 -15.16 -1.92 -11.38
CA ASN A 83 -13.87 -1.95 -12.04
C ASN A 83 -13.51 -3.33 -12.64
N SER A 84 -14.39 -4.33 -12.52
CA SER A 84 -14.19 -5.71 -12.99
C SER A 84 -13.03 -6.46 -12.32
N TRP A 85 -12.62 -6.05 -11.12
CA TRP A 85 -11.61 -6.75 -10.33
C TRP A 85 -12.27 -7.81 -9.43
N ASP A 86 -12.04 -9.08 -9.75
CA ASP A 86 -12.65 -10.23 -9.07
C ASP A 86 -11.73 -10.90 -8.02
N ARG A 87 -10.69 -10.18 -7.60
CA ARG A 87 -9.75 -10.57 -6.54
C ARG A 87 -9.88 -9.60 -5.36
N PRO A 88 -9.20 -9.85 -4.21
CA PRO A 88 -9.30 -8.98 -3.06
C PRO A 88 -8.95 -7.50 -3.32
N ILE A 89 -9.62 -6.60 -2.58
CA ILE A 89 -9.34 -5.16 -2.54
C ILE A 89 -9.12 -4.73 -1.08
N LEU A 90 -8.12 -3.89 -0.85
CA LEU A 90 -7.99 -3.09 0.37
C LEU A 90 -8.38 -1.64 0.08
N THR A 91 -9.11 -0.96 0.96
CA THR A 91 -9.32 0.50 0.87
C THR A 91 -8.68 1.23 2.02
N ASP A 92 -7.94 2.29 1.71
CA ASP A 92 -7.46 3.22 2.75
C ASP A 92 -8.62 4.02 3.37
N SER A 93 -8.38 4.72 4.48
CA SER A 93 -9.41 5.49 5.17
C SER A 93 -9.68 6.85 4.53
N GLY A 94 -8.79 7.31 3.65
CA GLY A 94 -8.75 8.68 3.14
C GLY A 94 -8.09 9.70 4.09
N GLY A 95 -7.69 9.29 5.30
CA GLY A 95 -7.06 10.17 6.30
C GLY A 95 -5.76 10.81 5.79
N PHE A 96 -4.90 10.04 5.12
CA PHE A 96 -3.66 10.55 4.53
C PHE A 96 -3.89 11.58 3.41
N GLN A 97 -4.93 11.42 2.58
CA GLN A 97 -5.21 12.33 1.48
C GLN A 97 -5.78 13.64 2.02
N VAL A 98 -6.69 13.56 2.99
CA VAL A 98 -7.14 14.74 3.73
C VAL A 98 -5.94 15.42 4.41
N PHE A 99 -5.00 14.64 4.95
CA PHE A 99 -3.74 15.15 5.48
C PHE A 99 -2.92 15.91 4.41
N SER A 100 -2.68 15.31 3.25
CA SER A 100 -1.86 15.90 2.19
C SER A 100 -2.39 17.24 1.64
N LEU A 101 -3.65 17.59 1.96
CA LEU A 101 -4.32 18.84 1.63
C LEU A 101 -4.25 19.86 2.79
N SER A 102 -3.12 19.93 3.52
CA SER A 102 -2.99 20.65 4.80
C SER A 102 -3.55 22.08 4.81
N ASP A 103 -3.41 22.83 3.71
CA ASP A 103 -3.91 24.22 3.62
C ASP A 103 -5.45 24.31 3.57
N ASN A 104 -6.12 23.21 3.25
CA ASN A 104 -7.56 23.14 2.98
C ASN A 104 -8.30 22.21 3.96
N ARG A 105 -7.70 21.86 5.11
CA ARG A 105 -8.32 20.97 6.10
C ARG A 105 -8.43 21.60 7.49
N LYS A 106 -9.45 21.18 8.25
CA LYS A 106 -9.61 21.47 9.68
C LYS A 106 -9.93 20.18 10.43
N LEU A 107 -9.18 19.91 11.49
CA LEU A 107 -9.38 18.73 12.33
C LEU A 107 -10.20 19.11 13.57
N HIS A 108 -11.21 18.30 13.87
CA HIS A 108 -12.11 18.43 15.00
C HIS A 108 -12.27 17.06 15.68
N GLU A 109 -12.79 17.03 16.91
CA GLU A 109 -13.12 15.76 17.56
C GLU A 109 -14.11 14.94 16.73
N GLU A 110 -15.03 15.60 16.03
CA GLU A 110 -16.06 14.98 15.18
C GLU A 110 -15.48 14.30 13.93
N GLY A 111 -14.39 14.84 13.39
CA GLY A 111 -13.82 14.40 12.10
C GLY A 111 -12.90 15.45 11.46
N ALA A 112 -12.56 15.22 10.19
CA ALA A 112 -11.78 16.12 9.36
C ALA A 112 -12.66 16.82 8.32
N GLU A 113 -12.74 18.16 8.41
CA GLU A 113 -13.34 19.00 7.38
C GLU A 113 -12.30 19.29 6.30
N PHE A 114 -12.69 19.21 5.02
CA PHE A 114 -11.80 19.55 3.92
C PHE A 114 -12.57 20.10 2.71
N ARG A 115 -11.85 20.74 1.79
CA ARG A 115 -12.36 21.11 0.47
C ARG A 115 -11.93 20.11 -0.59
N SER A 116 -12.87 19.75 -1.46
CA SER A 116 -12.62 18.93 -2.64
C SER A 116 -11.60 19.62 -3.57
N HIS A 117 -10.57 18.88 -3.99
CA HIS A 117 -9.60 19.34 -4.99
C HIS A 117 -10.19 19.40 -6.41
N ILE A 118 -11.42 18.91 -6.60
CA ILE A 118 -12.09 18.84 -7.89
C ILE A 118 -12.88 20.11 -8.19
N ASP A 119 -13.67 20.57 -7.22
CA ASP A 119 -14.68 21.63 -7.39
C ASP A 119 -14.76 22.58 -6.18
N GLY A 120 -13.95 22.38 -5.14
CA GLY A 120 -13.89 23.25 -3.97
C GLY A 120 -15.06 23.09 -2.98
N SER A 121 -15.94 22.12 -3.19
CA SER A 121 -17.04 21.78 -2.28
C SER A 121 -16.49 21.39 -0.89
N ARG A 122 -17.26 21.70 0.17
CA ARG A 122 -16.88 21.37 1.54
C ARG A 122 -17.41 19.98 1.91
N HIS A 123 -16.57 19.18 2.56
CA HIS A 123 -16.90 17.85 3.04
C HIS A 123 -16.39 17.64 4.46
N MET A 124 -17.04 16.73 5.19
CA MET A 124 -16.63 16.24 6.49
C MET A 124 -16.45 14.73 6.41
N PHE A 125 -15.29 14.23 6.83
CA PHE A 125 -15.03 12.82 7.10
C PHE A 125 -15.01 12.60 8.60
N SER A 126 -16.00 11.86 9.12
CA SER A 126 -15.99 11.33 10.48
C SER A 126 -15.65 9.84 10.46
N PRO A 127 -15.19 9.27 11.58
CA PRO A 127 -15.06 7.82 11.75
C PRO A 127 -16.23 7.02 11.19
N GLU A 128 -17.47 7.38 11.57
CA GLU A 128 -18.67 6.64 11.17
C GLU A 128 -18.92 6.75 9.67
N LYS A 129 -18.79 7.96 9.12
CA LYS A 129 -19.02 8.19 7.69
C LYS A 129 -17.98 7.47 6.84
N VAL A 130 -16.72 7.41 7.27
CA VAL A 130 -15.67 6.69 6.55
C VAL A 130 -15.91 5.18 6.60
N MET A 131 -16.41 4.62 7.71
CA MET A 131 -16.86 3.23 7.74
C MET A 131 -18.01 3.00 6.74
N ASP A 132 -19.02 3.86 6.73
CA ASP A 132 -20.16 3.76 5.81
C ASP A 132 -19.76 3.88 4.34
N ILE A 133 -18.81 4.78 4.03
CA ILE A 133 -18.24 4.92 2.69
C ILE A 133 -17.53 3.62 2.30
N GLN A 134 -16.68 3.07 3.15
CA GLN A 134 -15.95 1.82 2.84
C GLN A 134 -16.87 0.59 2.77
N ARG A 135 -17.98 0.55 3.54
CA ARG A 135 -19.08 -0.43 3.35
C ARG A 135 -19.68 -0.32 1.95
N SER A 136 -19.85 0.91 1.46
CA SER A 136 -20.44 1.19 0.14
C SER A 136 -19.46 0.95 -1.00
N ILE A 137 -18.16 1.19 -0.81
CA ILE A 137 -17.12 0.80 -1.76
C ILE A 137 -17.04 -0.74 -1.83
N GLY A 138 -17.16 -1.42 -0.70
CA GLY A 138 -17.23 -2.88 -0.63
C GLY A 138 -15.90 -3.58 -0.82
N ALA A 139 -14.79 -3.03 -0.31
CA ALA A 139 -13.50 -3.73 -0.30
C ALA A 139 -13.44 -4.82 0.78
N ASP A 140 -12.65 -5.88 0.57
CA ASP A 140 -12.44 -6.97 1.53
C ASP A 140 -11.79 -6.48 2.83
N ILE A 141 -10.77 -5.62 2.71
CA ILE A 141 -10.03 -5.06 3.84
C ILE A 141 -10.26 -3.55 3.86
N ILE A 142 -10.72 -3.02 4.99
CA ILE A 142 -10.99 -1.58 5.15
C ILE A 142 -10.16 -1.03 6.31
N MET A 143 -9.70 0.21 6.18
CA MET A 143 -8.84 0.83 7.18
C MET A 143 -9.65 1.72 8.13
N ALA A 144 -9.32 1.68 9.42
CA ALA A 144 -9.87 2.62 10.40
C ALA A 144 -9.51 4.07 10.03
N PHE A 145 -10.40 5.02 10.30
CA PHE A 145 -10.12 6.43 10.09
C PHE A 145 -9.19 6.97 11.19
N ASP A 146 -8.14 7.65 10.77
CA ASP A 146 -7.05 8.11 11.62
C ASP A 146 -6.61 9.52 11.25
N GLU A 147 -5.82 10.13 12.14
CA GLU A 147 -5.08 11.34 11.82
C GLU A 147 -3.63 10.97 11.50
N CYS A 148 -3.21 11.19 10.25
CA CYS A 148 -1.81 11.02 9.89
C CYS A 148 -0.97 12.19 10.43
N CYS A 149 -0.17 11.93 11.46
CA CYS A 149 0.77 12.90 12.00
C CYS A 149 1.97 13.11 11.04
N PRO A 150 2.46 14.35 10.80
CA PRO A 150 3.72 14.57 10.08
C PRO A 150 4.91 13.87 10.75
N GLY A 151 5.85 13.36 9.96
CA GLY A 151 7.02 12.62 10.47
C GLY A 151 8.03 13.50 11.23
N ASP A 152 7.95 14.81 11.08
CA ASP A 152 8.77 15.83 11.75
C ASP A 152 8.00 16.58 12.86
N ALA A 153 6.77 16.16 13.18
CA ALA A 153 5.98 16.79 14.22
C ALA A 153 6.64 16.66 15.59
N ASN A 154 6.53 17.72 16.39
CA ASN A 154 7.00 17.67 17.78
C ASN A 154 6.16 16.70 18.62
N TYR A 155 6.72 16.30 19.76
CA TYR A 155 6.12 15.31 20.65
C TYR A 155 4.70 15.67 21.09
N GLU A 156 4.46 16.93 21.45
CA GLU A 156 3.16 17.36 21.96
C GLU A 156 2.07 17.31 20.88
N TYR A 157 2.41 17.64 19.63
CA TYR A 157 1.51 17.46 18.50
C TYR A 157 1.27 15.97 18.22
N ALA A 158 2.32 15.16 18.17
CA ALA A 158 2.21 13.72 17.94
C ALA A 158 1.36 13.02 19.01
N ARG A 159 1.50 13.43 20.27
CA ARG A 159 0.69 12.93 21.40
C ARG A 159 -0.79 13.28 21.22
N LYS A 160 -1.12 14.54 20.91
CA LYS A 160 -2.51 14.97 20.67
C LYS A 160 -3.13 14.27 19.46
N SER A 161 -2.35 14.11 18.40
CA SER A 161 -2.73 13.43 17.16
C SER A 161 -3.05 11.95 17.41
N LEU A 162 -2.20 11.29 18.19
CA LEU A 162 -2.43 9.91 18.62
C LEU A 162 -3.70 9.82 19.49
N GLU A 163 -3.86 10.70 20.48
CA GLU A 163 -5.05 10.70 21.34
C GLU A 163 -6.36 10.87 20.56
N LEU A 164 -6.37 11.72 19.54
CA LEU A 164 -7.50 11.86 18.61
C LEU A 164 -7.74 10.57 17.83
N THR A 165 -6.67 10.00 17.26
CA THR A 165 -6.71 8.73 16.52
C THR A 165 -7.27 7.58 17.38
N GLU A 166 -6.90 7.48 18.65
CA GLU A 166 -7.41 6.44 19.56
C GLU A 166 -8.92 6.59 19.83
N ARG A 167 -9.41 7.84 19.97
CA ARG A 167 -10.86 8.09 20.13
C ARG A 167 -11.62 7.80 18.84
N TRP A 168 -11.08 8.20 17.69
CA TRP A 168 -11.65 7.87 16.39
C TRP A 168 -11.64 6.37 16.11
N LEU A 169 -10.64 5.65 16.58
CA LEU A 169 -10.57 4.21 16.45
C LEU A 169 -11.74 3.52 17.15
N ASN A 170 -12.06 3.92 18.38
CA ASN A 170 -13.22 3.39 19.12
C ASN A 170 -14.51 3.58 18.32
N ARG A 171 -14.73 4.79 17.78
CA ARG A 171 -15.88 5.12 16.95
C ARG A 171 -15.94 4.32 15.65
N CYS A 172 -14.79 4.06 15.01
CA CYS A 172 -14.70 3.20 13.83
C CYS A 172 -15.17 1.77 14.16
N PHE A 173 -14.67 1.19 15.25
CA PHE A 173 -15.05 -0.16 15.67
C PHE A 173 -16.53 -0.25 16.05
N GLU A 174 -17.05 0.74 16.80
CA GLU A 174 -18.47 0.82 17.14
C GLU A 174 -19.35 0.87 15.88
N ARG A 175 -19.00 1.71 14.90
CA ARG A 175 -19.75 1.80 13.65
C ARG A 175 -19.63 0.54 12.79
N PHE A 176 -18.43 -0.01 12.67
CA PHE A 176 -18.18 -1.22 11.90
C PHE A 176 -18.95 -2.42 12.44
N ASN A 177 -18.96 -2.60 13.78
CA ASN A 177 -19.66 -3.71 14.44
C ASN A 177 -21.19 -3.54 14.48
N SER A 178 -21.70 -2.31 14.33
CA SER A 178 -23.15 -2.02 14.28
C SER A 178 -23.73 -2.03 12.86
N THR A 179 -22.92 -2.33 11.84
CA THR A 179 -23.35 -2.36 10.44
C THR A 179 -22.92 -3.64 9.74
N ASP A 180 -23.75 -4.13 8.83
CA ASP A 180 -23.46 -5.32 8.03
C ASP A 180 -22.82 -4.98 6.68
N PRO A 181 -22.03 -5.88 6.08
CA PRO A 181 -21.57 -5.76 4.69
C PRO A 181 -22.74 -5.66 3.69
N LYS A 182 -22.55 -4.90 2.60
CA LYS A 182 -23.63 -4.63 1.61
C LYS A 182 -23.77 -5.66 0.49
N TYR A 183 -22.72 -6.41 0.18
CA TYR A 183 -22.62 -7.13 -1.10
C TYR A 183 -22.53 -8.66 -0.97
N GLY A 184 -22.95 -9.21 0.18
CA GLY A 184 -23.04 -10.66 0.39
C GLY A 184 -21.70 -11.36 0.68
N TYR A 185 -20.66 -10.59 0.98
CA TYR A 185 -19.36 -11.05 1.44
C TYR A 185 -18.90 -10.20 2.64
N SER A 186 -17.99 -10.76 3.42
CA SER A 186 -17.44 -10.15 4.63
C SER A 186 -16.44 -9.05 4.29
N GLN A 187 -16.35 -8.03 5.13
CA GLN A 187 -15.25 -7.08 5.13
C GLN A 187 -14.57 -7.13 6.50
N CYS A 188 -13.27 -6.87 6.57
CA CYS A 188 -12.53 -6.79 7.83
C CYS A 188 -11.93 -5.39 8.05
N LEU A 189 -11.88 -4.96 9.32
CA LEU A 189 -11.35 -3.65 9.70
C LEU A 189 -9.94 -3.78 10.28
N PHE A 190 -8.99 -3.02 9.72
CA PHE A 190 -7.63 -2.91 10.27
C PHE A 190 -7.47 -1.59 11.05
N PRO A 191 -7.16 -1.61 12.35
CA PRO A 191 -6.66 -0.45 13.09
C PRO A 191 -5.29 0.01 12.54
N ILE A 192 -4.97 1.28 12.76
CA ILE A 192 -3.71 1.90 12.32
C ILE A 192 -2.91 2.37 13.54
N VAL A 193 -1.68 1.87 13.69
CA VAL A 193 -0.73 2.39 14.67
C VAL A 193 -0.21 3.74 14.19
N GLN A 194 -0.39 4.77 15.02
CA GLN A 194 0.20 6.11 14.89
C GLN A 194 1.22 6.36 16.01
N GLY A 195 1.80 7.57 16.07
CA GLY A 195 2.76 7.96 17.11
C GLY A 195 4.05 8.60 16.60
N CYS A 196 4.12 8.95 15.30
CA CYS A 196 5.29 9.57 14.68
C CYS A 196 6.57 8.75 14.92
N VAL A 197 7.70 9.39 15.28
CA VAL A 197 9.00 8.77 15.57
C VAL A 197 9.26 8.56 17.07
N TYR A 198 8.21 8.63 17.90
CA TYR A 198 8.32 8.55 19.36
C TYR A 198 7.96 7.15 19.86
N THR A 199 8.95 6.47 20.42
CA THR A 199 8.87 5.06 20.86
C THR A 199 7.76 4.82 21.87
N ASP A 200 7.61 5.69 22.87
CA ASP A 200 6.57 5.58 23.91
C ASP A 200 5.16 5.71 23.34
N LEU A 201 4.94 6.66 22.43
CA LEU A 201 3.67 6.84 21.73
C LEU A 201 3.35 5.63 20.84
N ARG A 202 4.35 5.11 20.11
CA ARG A 202 4.21 3.92 19.26
C ARG A 202 3.89 2.67 20.06
N ARG A 203 4.53 2.46 21.21
CA ARG A 203 4.23 1.33 22.11
C ARG A 203 2.80 1.40 22.62
N ARG A 204 2.38 2.54 23.17
CA ARG A 204 1.00 2.77 23.62
C ARG A 204 -0.01 2.47 22.51
N ALA A 205 0.23 3.01 21.31
CA ALA A 205 -0.64 2.81 20.17
C ALA A 205 -0.72 1.33 19.76
N ALA A 206 0.42 0.62 19.71
CA ALA A 206 0.46 -0.80 19.38
C ALA A 206 -0.29 -1.66 20.43
N GLU A 207 -0.12 -1.36 21.72
CA GLU A 207 -0.84 -2.04 22.81
C GLU A 207 -2.35 -1.83 22.72
N ASN A 208 -2.78 -0.59 22.47
CA ASN A 208 -4.21 -0.26 22.33
C ASN A 208 -4.84 -1.00 21.15
N ILE A 209 -4.19 -1.01 19.97
CA ILE A 209 -4.75 -1.70 18.81
C ILE A 209 -4.73 -3.23 18.97
N ALA A 210 -3.71 -3.79 19.63
CA ALA A 210 -3.64 -5.23 19.89
C ALA A 210 -4.82 -5.71 20.74
N GLN A 211 -5.27 -4.90 21.70
CA GLN A 211 -6.45 -5.19 22.53
C GLN A 211 -7.77 -5.21 21.75
N LYS A 212 -7.83 -4.63 20.54
CA LYS A 212 -9.04 -4.66 19.70
C LYS A 212 -9.33 -6.03 19.09
N GLY A 213 -8.35 -6.94 19.04
CA GLY A 213 -8.53 -8.27 18.47
C GLY A 213 -8.89 -8.25 16.99
N ALA A 214 -8.44 -7.23 16.26
CA ALA A 214 -8.74 -7.03 14.85
C ALA A 214 -8.18 -8.15 13.96
N ASP A 215 -8.68 -8.23 12.73
CA ASP A 215 -8.25 -9.23 11.75
C ASP A 215 -6.82 -9.01 11.24
N GLY A 216 -6.32 -7.78 11.33
CA GLY A 216 -4.94 -7.41 11.00
C GLY A 216 -4.62 -6.01 11.51
N ASN A 217 -3.36 -5.58 11.36
CA ASN A 217 -2.87 -4.35 11.99
C ASN A 217 -2.04 -3.55 11.00
N ALA A 218 -2.36 -2.27 10.82
CA ALA A 218 -1.56 -1.37 10.00
C ALA A 218 -0.60 -0.51 10.82
N ILE A 219 0.49 -0.11 10.17
CA ILE A 219 1.52 0.78 10.68
C ILE A 219 1.49 2.02 9.79
N GLY A 220 0.91 3.10 10.32
CA GLY A 220 0.74 4.38 9.61
C GLY A 220 1.69 5.46 10.11
N GLY A 221 1.67 6.62 9.45
CA GLY A 221 2.48 7.78 9.83
C GLY A 221 3.98 7.54 9.75
N LEU A 222 4.40 6.69 8.82
CA LEU A 222 5.80 6.44 8.44
C LEU A 222 5.96 6.66 6.93
N ALA A 223 7.18 6.90 6.48
CA ALA A 223 7.57 7.43 5.17
C ALA A 223 6.87 8.76 4.82
N VAL A 224 6.71 9.63 5.81
CA VAL A 224 6.01 10.93 5.70
C VAL A 224 6.89 12.12 6.06
N GLY A 225 8.21 11.93 6.07
CA GLY A 225 9.21 12.99 6.21
C GLY A 225 10.36 12.63 7.16
N GLU A 226 10.23 11.55 7.92
CA GLU A 226 11.25 11.10 8.85
C GLU A 226 12.42 10.38 8.16
N PRO A 227 13.60 10.30 8.82
CA PRO A 227 14.70 9.46 8.35
C PRO A 227 14.33 7.98 8.24
N THR A 228 14.89 7.28 7.27
CA THR A 228 14.60 5.85 6.99
C THR A 228 14.89 4.94 8.19
N GLU A 229 15.92 5.29 8.95
CA GLU A 229 16.40 4.58 10.13
C GLU A 229 15.40 4.70 11.28
N LYS A 230 14.73 5.87 11.39
CA LYS A 230 13.64 6.07 12.35
C LYS A 230 12.40 5.28 11.96
N MET A 231 12.08 5.21 10.66
CA MET A 231 11.03 4.31 10.18
C MET A 231 11.32 2.85 10.59
N TYR A 232 12.54 2.36 10.37
CA TYR A 232 12.93 1.00 10.76
C TYR A 232 12.83 0.76 12.26
N GLU A 233 13.32 1.69 13.08
CA GLU A 233 13.21 1.64 14.54
C GLU A 233 11.74 1.53 14.99
N MET A 234 10.85 2.34 14.40
CA MET A 234 9.43 2.33 14.77
C MET A 234 8.72 1.05 14.31
N ILE A 235 9.10 0.46 13.17
CA ILE A 235 8.59 -0.85 12.74
C ILE A 235 8.96 -1.92 13.77
N GLU A 236 10.22 -1.96 14.21
CA GLU A 236 10.69 -2.93 15.21
C GLU A 236 9.92 -2.78 16.54
N VAL A 237 9.78 -1.55 17.04
CA VAL A 237 9.03 -1.23 18.27
C VAL A 237 7.59 -1.74 18.19
N VAL A 238 6.91 -1.47 17.08
CA VAL A 238 5.50 -1.83 16.92
C VAL A 238 5.35 -3.34 16.75
N ASN A 239 6.18 -3.98 15.93
CA ASN A 239 6.11 -5.41 15.64
C ASN A 239 6.51 -6.31 16.83
N GLU A 240 7.22 -5.78 17.82
CA GLU A 240 7.44 -6.44 19.11
C GLU A 240 6.12 -6.69 19.87
N ILE A 241 5.15 -5.77 19.72
CA ILE A 241 3.89 -5.76 20.48
C ILE A 241 2.74 -6.37 19.67
N LEU A 242 2.68 -6.10 18.34
CA LEU A 242 1.56 -6.52 17.53
C LEU A 242 1.38 -8.05 17.49
N PRO A 243 0.13 -8.55 17.53
CA PRO A 243 -0.16 -9.99 17.51
C PRO A 243 0.56 -10.73 16.37
N LYS A 244 1.21 -11.85 16.70
CA LYS A 244 2.00 -12.63 15.74
C LYS A 244 1.13 -13.46 14.80
N ASP A 245 -0.09 -13.79 15.22
CA ASP A 245 -1.10 -14.53 14.48
C ASP A 245 -1.97 -13.62 13.59
N LYS A 246 -1.59 -12.36 13.41
CA LYS A 246 -2.27 -11.39 12.55
C LYS A 246 -1.29 -10.79 11.53
N PRO A 247 -1.77 -10.37 10.34
CA PRO A 247 -0.93 -9.70 9.35
C PRO A 247 -0.60 -8.26 9.76
N ARG A 248 0.56 -7.78 9.32
CA ARG A 248 1.08 -6.44 9.58
C ARG A 248 1.25 -5.68 8.27
N TYR A 249 0.55 -4.55 8.14
CA TYR A 249 0.52 -3.75 6.93
C TYR A 249 1.27 -2.42 7.11
N LEU A 250 2.39 -2.24 6.41
CA LEU A 250 3.12 -0.97 6.40
C LEU A 250 2.62 -0.07 5.26
N MET A 251 2.00 1.03 5.63
CA MET A 251 1.29 1.91 4.69
C MET A 251 2.25 2.84 3.95
N GLY A 252 2.13 2.93 2.62
CA GLY A 252 2.78 3.96 1.80
C GLY A 252 4.30 3.80 1.56
N VAL A 253 4.93 2.75 2.09
CA VAL A 253 6.37 2.47 1.90
C VAL A 253 6.59 1.70 0.61
N GLY A 254 7.51 2.20 -0.23
CA GLY A 254 7.59 1.70 -1.61
C GLY A 254 8.94 1.67 -2.30
N THR A 255 10.07 1.99 -1.68
CA THR A 255 11.35 1.67 -2.35
C THR A 255 11.60 0.16 -2.25
N PRO A 256 12.20 -0.49 -3.26
CA PRO A 256 12.51 -1.92 -3.21
C PRO A 256 13.34 -2.32 -1.99
N VAL A 257 14.31 -1.47 -1.60
CA VAL A 257 15.14 -1.67 -0.41
C VAL A 257 14.29 -1.62 0.87
N ASN A 258 13.46 -0.59 1.05
CA ASN A 258 12.66 -0.44 2.26
C ASN A 258 11.64 -1.58 2.43
N ILE A 259 11.12 -2.13 1.31
CA ILE A 259 10.25 -3.32 1.35
C ILE A 259 11.03 -4.51 1.94
N LEU A 260 12.23 -4.81 1.43
CA LEU A 260 13.04 -5.92 1.95
C LEU A 260 13.45 -5.72 3.41
N GLU A 261 13.83 -4.49 3.79
CA GLU A 261 14.17 -4.13 5.17
C GLU A 261 12.98 -4.26 6.12
N ALA A 262 11.78 -3.93 5.68
CA ALA A 262 10.56 -4.07 6.47
C ALA A 262 10.08 -5.53 6.56
N ILE A 263 10.25 -6.33 5.50
CA ILE A 263 10.01 -7.78 5.52
C ILE A 263 10.90 -8.43 6.58
N GLU A 264 12.20 -8.09 6.62
CA GLU A 264 13.13 -8.59 7.65
C GLU A 264 12.66 -8.28 9.08
N ARG A 265 11.93 -7.17 9.24
CA ARG A 265 11.35 -6.70 10.50
C ARG A 265 9.94 -7.23 10.76
N GLY A 266 9.44 -8.13 9.91
CA GLY A 266 8.19 -8.85 10.10
C GLY A 266 6.95 -8.12 9.64
N VAL A 267 7.05 -7.27 8.62
CA VAL A 267 5.90 -6.71 7.90
C VAL A 267 5.44 -7.66 6.79
N ASP A 268 4.14 -7.82 6.62
CA ASP A 268 3.50 -8.77 5.70
C ASP A 268 2.91 -8.09 4.45
N MET A 269 2.49 -6.83 4.52
CA MET A 269 1.78 -6.15 3.43
C MET A 269 2.35 -4.75 3.17
N PHE A 270 2.37 -4.34 1.90
CA PHE A 270 2.89 -3.06 1.44
C PHE A 270 2.01 -2.46 0.34
N ASP A 271 1.99 -1.15 0.24
CA ASP A 271 1.46 -0.43 -0.92
C ASP A 271 2.33 0.79 -1.22
N CYS A 272 2.42 1.15 -2.50
CA CYS A 272 2.96 2.45 -2.88
C CYS A 272 2.60 2.80 -4.32
N ILE A 273 2.41 4.09 -4.60
CA ILE A 273 2.26 4.57 -5.97
C ILE A 273 3.58 4.57 -6.76
N MET A 274 4.73 4.33 -6.11
CA MET A 274 6.06 4.46 -6.70
C MET A 274 6.24 3.69 -8.01
N PRO A 275 5.86 2.40 -8.14
CA PRO A 275 6.09 1.64 -9.38
C PRO A 275 5.46 2.32 -10.60
N THR A 276 4.17 2.68 -10.49
CA THR A 276 3.46 3.32 -11.61
C THR A 276 3.85 4.78 -11.77
N ARG A 277 3.97 5.55 -10.67
CA ARG A 277 4.36 6.98 -10.75
C ARG A 277 5.74 7.15 -11.37
N ASN A 278 6.71 6.36 -10.93
CA ASN A 278 8.08 6.48 -11.42
C ASN A 278 8.22 5.84 -12.81
N GLY A 279 7.47 4.78 -13.12
CA GLY A 279 7.36 4.23 -14.48
C GLY A 279 6.88 5.28 -15.48
N ARG A 280 5.82 6.02 -15.16
CA ARG A 280 5.36 7.16 -15.98
C ARG A 280 6.38 8.31 -16.08
N ASN A 281 7.33 8.38 -15.15
CA ASN A 281 8.45 9.30 -15.20
C ASN A 281 9.71 8.69 -15.86
N GLY A 282 9.59 7.53 -16.52
CA GLY A 282 10.67 6.87 -17.23
C GLY A 282 11.71 6.19 -16.34
N GLN A 283 11.43 5.98 -15.06
CA GLN A 283 12.29 5.18 -14.19
C GLN A 283 11.81 3.73 -14.14
N ILE A 284 12.72 2.81 -14.43
CA ILE A 284 12.51 1.37 -14.51
C ILE A 284 13.27 0.69 -13.38
N PHE A 285 12.63 -0.23 -12.66
CA PHE A 285 13.23 -0.98 -11.56
C PHE A 285 13.55 -2.40 -12.01
N THR A 286 14.82 -2.81 -11.87
CA THR A 286 15.27 -4.17 -12.18
C THR A 286 16.01 -4.72 -10.97
N ARG A 287 16.29 -6.03 -10.96
CA ARG A 287 17.11 -6.63 -9.90
C ARG A 287 18.53 -6.05 -9.83
N PHE A 288 19.00 -5.45 -10.93
CA PHE A 288 20.34 -4.88 -11.06
C PHE A 288 20.41 -3.40 -10.66
N GLY A 289 19.28 -2.79 -10.28
CA GLY A 289 19.16 -1.39 -9.95
C GLY A 289 18.15 -0.65 -10.82
N THR A 290 18.25 0.67 -10.83
CA THR A 290 17.30 1.54 -11.53
C THR A 290 17.85 2.07 -12.85
N LEU A 291 17.03 2.05 -13.89
CA LEU A 291 17.32 2.66 -15.18
C LEU A 291 16.48 3.94 -15.32
N ASN A 292 17.06 4.98 -15.93
CA ASN A 292 16.31 6.17 -16.35
C ASN A 292 16.22 6.19 -17.88
N MET A 293 15.05 5.90 -18.41
CA MET A 293 14.75 5.82 -19.84
C MET A 293 14.85 7.17 -20.55
N ARG A 294 15.09 8.29 -19.85
CA ARG A 294 15.42 9.57 -20.50
C ARG A 294 16.90 9.72 -20.84
N ASN A 295 17.76 8.86 -20.30
CA ASN A 295 19.20 8.90 -20.55
C ASN A 295 19.50 8.54 -22.01
N LYS A 296 20.39 9.32 -22.65
CA LYS A 296 20.75 9.17 -24.06
C LYS A 296 21.34 7.80 -24.40
N LYS A 297 22.05 7.16 -23.46
CA LYS A 297 22.70 5.87 -23.69
C LYS A 297 21.74 4.74 -24.11
N TRP A 298 20.44 4.88 -23.84
CA TRP A 298 19.44 3.90 -24.24
C TRP A 298 18.95 4.07 -25.68
N GLU A 299 19.29 5.18 -26.37
CA GLU A 299 18.74 5.53 -27.69
C GLU A 299 18.98 4.46 -28.77
N ASN A 300 20.09 3.72 -28.66
CA ASN A 300 20.49 2.65 -29.57
C ASN A 300 20.68 1.30 -28.85
N ASP A 301 20.12 1.15 -27.64
CA ASP A 301 20.15 -0.12 -26.91
C ASP A 301 18.95 -1.00 -27.33
N PHE A 302 19.18 -1.94 -28.24
CA PHE A 302 18.13 -2.84 -28.74
C PHE A 302 17.93 -4.10 -27.89
N SER A 303 18.59 -4.19 -26.72
CA SER A 303 18.34 -5.26 -25.76
C SER A 303 16.94 -5.14 -25.15
N PRO A 304 16.37 -6.25 -24.62
CA PRO A 304 15.10 -6.21 -23.88
C PRO A 304 15.14 -5.21 -22.72
N ILE A 305 13.98 -4.70 -22.31
CA ILE A 305 13.86 -3.81 -21.15
C ILE A 305 14.52 -4.47 -19.93
N ASP A 306 14.10 -5.71 -19.64
CA ASP A 306 14.67 -6.56 -18.60
C ASP A 306 14.79 -8.02 -19.10
N PRO A 307 15.98 -8.64 -19.10
CA PRO A 307 16.13 -10.03 -19.51
C PRO A 307 15.48 -11.04 -18.56
N ASP A 308 15.13 -10.67 -17.31
CA ASP A 308 14.49 -11.58 -16.36
C ASP A 308 13.04 -11.93 -16.72
N ALA A 309 12.41 -11.17 -17.62
CA ALA A 309 11.10 -11.45 -18.21
C ALA A 309 9.97 -11.70 -17.18
N ASN A 310 9.82 -10.79 -16.21
CA ASN A 310 8.76 -10.85 -15.19
C ASN A 310 7.39 -10.44 -15.75
N SER A 311 7.36 -9.75 -16.89
CA SER A 311 6.17 -9.40 -17.67
C SER A 311 6.42 -9.61 -19.16
N TYR A 312 5.35 -9.82 -19.93
CA TYR A 312 5.46 -9.89 -21.41
C TYR A 312 6.14 -8.66 -22.02
N VAL A 313 6.00 -7.47 -21.42
CA VAL A 313 6.57 -6.23 -21.99
C VAL A 313 8.10 -6.24 -21.95
N ASP A 314 8.70 -6.98 -21.02
CA ASP A 314 10.14 -6.95 -20.74
C ASP A 314 10.97 -7.42 -21.94
N THR A 315 10.44 -8.40 -22.66
CA THR A 315 11.11 -9.03 -23.81
C THR A 315 10.45 -8.71 -25.15
N LEU A 316 9.19 -8.24 -25.14
CA LEU A 316 8.51 -7.79 -26.36
C LEU A 316 9.08 -6.48 -26.91
N TYR A 317 9.53 -5.59 -26.02
CA TYR A 317 10.04 -4.28 -26.38
C TYR A 317 11.51 -4.10 -26.01
N SER A 318 12.22 -3.29 -26.80
CA SER A 318 13.60 -2.93 -26.52
C SER A 318 13.69 -1.67 -25.64
N ARG A 319 14.85 -1.48 -25.00
CA ARG A 319 15.17 -0.25 -24.28
C ARG A 319 15.16 0.98 -25.19
N ALA A 320 15.64 0.87 -26.43
CA ALA A 320 15.60 1.93 -27.43
C ALA A 320 14.17 2.36 -27.76
N TYR A 321 13.26 1.39 -27.94
CA TYR A 321 11.86 1.70 -28.20
C TYR A 321 11.19 2.39 -27.01
N LEU A 322 11.37 1.84 -25.79
CA LEU A 322 10.82 2.47 -24.59
C LEU A 322 11.43 3.86 -24.33
N HIS A 323 12.74 4.04 -24.55
CA HIS A 323 13.41 5.35 -24.50
C HIS A 323 12.73 6.35 -25.43
N HIS A 324 12.52 5.96 -26.68
CA HIS A 324 11.84 6.80 -27.67
C HIS A 324 10.44 7.21 -27.20
N LEU A 325 9.58 6.25 -26.81
CA LEU A 325 8.22 6.54 -26.35
C LEU A 325 8.19 7.49 -25.14
N ILE A 326 9.09 7.29 -24.18
CA ILE A 326 9.23 8.17 -23.01
C ILE A 326 9.70 9.57 -23.41
N LYS A 327 10.57 9.70 -24.42
CA LYS A 327 11.05 10.99 -24.93
C LYS A 327 9.96 11.78 -25.66
N VAL A 328 9.12 11.09 -26.43
CA VAL A 328 8.03 11.72 -27.18
C VAL A 328 6.72 11.85 -26.38
N ASN A 329 6.72 11.44 -25.11
CA ASN A 329 5.57 11.45 -24.19
C ASN A 329 4.38 10.61 -24.69
N GLU A 330 4.65 9.50 -25.36
CA GLU A 330 3.61 8.56 -25.81
C GLU A 330 3.02 7.77 -24.63
N LEU A 331 1.69 7.67 -24.58
CA LEU A 331 0.97 7.00 -23.49
C LEU A 331 1.36 5.52 -23.36
N LEU A 332 1.67 4.88 -24.48
CA LEU A 332 2.14 3.49 -24.50
C LEU A 332 3.45 3.31 -23.71
N GLY A 333 4.38 4.27 -23.78
CA GLY A 333 5.61 4.21 -22.99
C GLY A 333 5.34 4.26 -21.49
N LEU A 334 4.33 5.04 -21.08
CA LEU A 334 3.88 5.15 -19.70
C LEU A 334 3.24 3.84 -19.20
N GLN A 335 2.46 3.18 -20.05
CA GLN A 335 1.84 1.87 -19.78
C GLN A 335 2.91 0.78 -19.64
N ILE A 336 3.79 0.63 -20.64
CA ILE A 336 4.87 -0.37 -20.63
C ILE A 336 5.72 -0.25 -19.36
N ALA A 337 6.17 0.96 -19.03
CA ALA A 337 6.98 1.20 -17.84
C ALA A 337 6.23 0.90 -16.53
N SER A 338 4.92 1.16 -16.48
CA SER A 338 4.09 0.87 -15.31
C SER A 338 3.87 -0.63 -15.12
N ILE A 339 3.59 -1.37 -16.20
CA ILE A 339 3.41 -2.83 -16.18
C ILE A 339 4.69 -3.50 -15.70
N HIS A 340 5.82 -3.18 -16.34
CA HIS A 340 7.14 -3.71 -15.95
C HIS A 340 7.42 -3.47 -14.46
N ASN A 341 7.30 -2.22 -13.99
CA ASN A 341 7.61 -1.90 -12.60
C ASN A 341 6.68 -2.63 -11.62
N LEU A 342 5.39 -2.80 -11.93
CA LEU A 342 4.49 -3.55 -11.07
C LEU A 342 4.87 -5.03 -11.04
N ALA A 343 5.16 -5.63 -12.19
CA ALA A 343 5.61 -7.02 -12.27
C ALA A 343 6.91 -7.24 -11.48
N PHE A 344 7.87 -6.31 -11.57
CA PHE A 344 9.10 -6.33 -10.78
C PHE A 344 8.83 -6.28 -9.26
N TYR A 345 7.90 -5.43 -8.79
CA TYR A 345 7.57 -5.35 -7.36
C TYR A 345 6.89 -6.62 -6.85
N ILE A 346 5.99 -7.20 -7.65
CA ILE A 346 5.36 -8.49 -7.32
C ILE A 346 6.40 -9.62 -7.32
N TRP A 347 7.32 -9.63 -8.29
CA TRP A 347 8.45 -10.56 -8.30
C TRP A 347 9.30 -10.44 -7.03
N LEU A 348 9.65 -9.22 -6.62
CA LEU A 348 10.52 -8.99 -5.46
C LEU A 348 9.96 -9.58 -4.17
N VAL A 349 8.67 -9.37 -3.89
CA VAL A 349 8.03 -9.93 -2.69
C VAL A 349 7.81 -11.45 -2.79
N LYS A 350 7.59 -11.98 -4.01
CA LYS A 350 7.54 -13.44 -4.25
C LYS A 350 8.89 -14.10 -4.02
N GLU A 351 9.99 -13.51 -4.48
CA GLU A 351 11.34 -14.01 -4.19
C GLU A 351 11.64 -13.93 -2.69
N ALA A 352 11.28 -12.83 -2.03
CA ALA A 352 11.41 -12.73 -0.58
C ALA A 352 10.68 -13.88 0.13
N ARG A 353 9.44 -14.19 -0.25
CA ARG A 353 8.67 -15.34 0.27
C ARG A 353 9.40 -16.67 0.03
N LYS A 354 9.92 -16.92 -1.17
CA LYS A 354 10.68 -18.16 -1.48
C LYS A 354 11.91 -18.33 -0.59
N HIS A 355 12.65 -17.24 -0.37
CA HIS A 355 13.85 -17.25 0.46
C HIS A 355 13.55 -17.34 1.96
N ILE A 356 12.40 -16.83 2.43
CA ILE A 356 11.91 -17.05 3.80
C ILE A 356 11.62 -18.54 4.01
N ILE A 357 10.90 -19.17 3.07
CA ILE A 357 10.57 -20.60 3.14
C ILE A 357 11.84 -21.47 3.08
N SER A 358 12.82 -21.04 2.28
CA SER A 358 14.10 -21.77 2.12
C SER A 358 15.10 -21.54 3.27
N GLY A 359 14.83 -20.57 4.17
CA GLY A 359 15.68 -20.26 5.32
C GLY A 359 16.98 -19.49 4.99
N ASP A 360 17.05 -18.86 3.82
CA ASP A 360 18.21 -18.09 3.34
C ASP A 360 17.90 -16.59 3.08
N PHE A 361 16.73 -16.12 3.52
CA PHE A 361 16.24 -14.75 3.32
C PHE A 361 17.27 -13.67 3.67
N THR A 362 17.84 -13.66 4.87
CA THR A 362 18.81 -12.64 5.29
C THR A 362 20.03 -12.56 4.37
N THR A 363 20.54 -13.71 3.91
CA THR A 363 21.69 -13.80 3.00
C THR A 363 21.32 -13.28 1.62
N TRP A 364 20.19 -13.72 1.08
CA TRP A 364 19.68 -13.26 -0.21
C TRP A 364 19.39 -11.76 -0.20
N LYS A 365 18.66 -11.27 0.80
CA LYS A 365 18.29 -9.87 0.99
C LYS A 365 19.51 -8.96 1.05
N SER A 366 20.57 -9.36 1.77
CA SER A 366 21.82 -8.61 1.83
C SER A 366 22.53 -8.50 0.47
N GLY A 367 22.43 -9.52 -0.38
CA GLY A 367 22.87 -9.46 -1.78
C GLY A 367 21.98 -8.53 -2.61
N MET A 368 20.66 -8.71 -2.52
CA MET A 368 19.68 -7.98 -3.30
C MET A 368 19.68 -6.48 -3.00
N VAL A 369 19.72 -6.06 -1.73
CA VAL A 369 19.77 -4.63 -1.34
C VAL A 369 20.97 -3.91 -1.97
N ARG A 370 22.14 -4.58 -2.04
CA ARG A 370 23.33 -4.02 -2.71
C ARG A 370 23.10 -3.84 -4.19
N GLN A 371 22.45 -4.80 -4.85
CA GLN A 371 22.13 -4.70 -6.28
C GLN A 371 21.09 -3.60 -6.55
N LEU A 372 20.02 -3.54 -5.76
CA LEU A 372 18.94 -2.55 -5.91
C LEU A 372 19.40 -1.11 -5.71
N SER A 373 20.50 -0.89 -4.99
CA SER A 373 21.06 0.45 -4.75
C SER A 373 21.78 1.03 -5.97
N ASN A 374 22.01 0.23 -7.02
CA ASN A 374 22.68 0.70 -8.23
C ASN A 374 21.80 1.64 -9.07
N ARG A 375 22.46 2.59 -9.73
CA ARG A 375 21.88 3.42 -10.80
C ARG A 375 22.60 3.06 -12.09
N LEU A 376 21.87 2.42 -13.00
CA LEU A 376 22.43 1.80 -14.20
C LEU A 376 22.67 2.77 -15.32
#